data_AF-A0A8J2K8K9-F1
#
_entry.id   AF-A0A8J2K8K9-F1
#
_cell.length_a   1.000
_cell.length_b   1.000
_cell.length_c   1.000
_cell.angle_alpha   90.00
_cell.angle_beta   90.00
_cell.angle_gamma   90.00
#
_symmetry.space_group_name_H-M   'P 1'
#
loop_
_entity.id
_entity.type
_entity.pdbx_description
1 polymer ?
#
loop_
_entity_poly.entity_id
_entity_poly.type
_entity_poly.pdbx_seq_one_letter_code
_entity_poly.pdbx_strand_id
1 'polypeptide(L)'
;RKQDIETRQLRYEPQGDEYDLSQSSVCMTNLWHDYPDRSRSYKKRARRIQKLTEAEITRLFNDKVNSLRNITQGRITCQRFDLWRARRLPDGYSKMQELRNINVVTPFTETQGNFIITLLEREFVTHVTNSLQVGEFLNYVLLPEALIRIYAEVNGRSYEQAEHEMRNGATGIELE
;
A
#
# COMPACT_ATOMS: atom_id res chain seq x y z
N ARG A 1 -18.88 61.16 26.21
CA ARG A 1 -18.13 61.37 24.95
C ARG A 1 -17.65 59.98 24.52
N LYS A 2 -18.53 59.13 23.95
CA LYS A 2 -18.69 58.92 22.50
C LYS A 2 -17.35 58.89 21.76
N GLN A 3 -16.81 57.69 21.56
CA GLN A 3 -15.96 57.39 20.41
C GLN A 3 -16.40 56.03 19.88
N ASP A 4 -17.07 56.12 18.72
CA ASP A 4 -17.52 55.04 17.88
C ASP A 4 -16.32 54.24 17.36
N ILE A 5 -16.32 52.93 17.58
CA ILE A 5 -15.48 52.00 16.82
C ILE A 5 -16.45 51.23 15.92
N GLU A 6 -16.74 51.84 14.78
CA GLU A 6 -17.39 51.16 13.65
C GLU A 6 -16.55 49.94 13.28
N THR A 7 -17.08 48.75 13.59
CA THR A 7 -16.57 47.49 13.08
C THR A 7 -16.97 47.41 11.61
N ARG A 8 -16.18 48.03 10.73
CA ARG A 8 -16.24 47.72 9.29
C ARG A 8 -15.82 46.27 9.11
N GLN A 9 -16.80 45.38 9.04
CA GLN A 9 -16.61 44.06 8.46
C GLN A 9 -16.19 44.27 7.01
N LEU A 10 -14.89 44.23 6.75
CA LEU A 10 -14.35 44.09 5.40
C LEU A 10 -14.84 42.73 4.89
N ARG A 11 -15.87 42.74 4.04
CA ARG A 11 -16.22 41.56 3.26
C ARG A 11 -15.03 41.27 2.35
N TYR A 12 -14.40 40.13 2.57
CA TYR A 12 -13.37 39.63 1.69
C TYR A 12 -13.99 39.34 0.33
N GLU A 13 -13.51 40.04 -0.71
CA GLU A 13 -13.81 39.74 -2.11
C GLU A 13 -12.52 39.18 -2.74
N PRO A 14 -12.50 37.90 -3.15
CA PRO A 14 -11.30 37.32 -3.75
C PRO A 14 -10.97 38.01 -5.07
N GLN A 15 -9.71 38.41 -5.24
CA GLN A 15 -9.25 39.03 -6.49
C GLN A 15 -8.72 37.98 -7.46
N GLY A 16 -9.33 37.94 -8.65
CA GLY A 16 -8.83 37.27 -9.86
C GLY A 16 -8.64 35.77 -9.73
N ASP A 17 -7.53 35.37 -9.13
CA ASP A 17 -7.04 34.00 -9.02
C ASP A 17 -7.05 33.47 -7.57
N GLU A 18 -7.52 34.28 -6.61
CA GLU A 18 -7.73 33.80 -5.24
C GLU A 18 -8.93 32.85 -5.19
N TYR A 19 -8.66 31.58 -4.92
CA TYR A 19 -9.70 30.57 -4.74
C TYR A 19 -10.61 30.98 -3.57
N ASP A 20 -11.89 31.19 -3.88
CA ASP A 20 -12.93 31.40 -2.87
C ASP A 20 -13.09 30.14 -2.01
N LEU A 21 -12.40 30.11 -0.86
CA LEU A 21 -12.47 29.01 0.10
C LEU A 21 -13.84 28.92 0.80
N SER A 22 -14.71 29.93 0.64
CA SER A 22 -16.09 29.86 1.15
C SER A 22 -16.96 28.94 0.29
N GLN A 23 -16.59 28.71 -0.97
CA GLN A 23 -17.13 27.65 -1.82
C GLN A 23 -16.39 26.34 -1.60
N SER A 24 -16.30 25.89 -0.33
CA SER A 24 -15.96 24.50 -0.04
C SER A 24 -16.94 23.60 -0.81
N SER A 25 -16.43 23.10 -1.92
CA SER A 25 -17.21 22.55 -3.01
C SER A 25 -17.91 21.28 -2.54
N VAL A 26 -19.16 21.12 -2.95
CA VAL A 26 -20.00 19.94 -2.67
C VAL A 26 -19.29 18.61 -3.05
N CYS A 27 -18.27 18.65 -3.91
CA CYS A 27 -17.41 17.52 -4.25
C CYS A 27 -16.38 17.14 -3.17
N MET A 28 -15.92 18.07 -2.34
CA MET A 28 -15.03 17.79 -1.20
C MET A 28 -15.81 17.15 -0.05
N THR A 29 -17.09 17.47 0.14
CA THR A 29 -17.87 16.95 1.26
C THR A 29 -18.00 15.42 1.21
N ASN A 30 -18.19 14.84 0.03
CA ASN A 30 -18.37 13.39 -0.15
C ASN A 30 -17.07 12.58 0.01
N LEU A 31 -15.91 13.13 -0.35
CA LEU A 31 -14.60 12.47 -0.17
C LEU A 31 -14.12 12.51 1.28
N TRP A 32 -14.60 13.47 2.07
CA TRP A 32 -14.10 13.74 3.42
C TRP A 32 -14.98 13.17 4.53
N HIS A 33 -16.24 12.83 4.24
CA HIS A 33 -17.17 12.34 5.27
C HIS A 33 -16.68 11.06 5.95
N ASP A 34 -16.11 10.11 5.20
CA ASP A 34 -15.63 8.83 5.75
C ASP A 34 -14.13 8.79 6.03
N TYR A 35 -13.38 9.78 5.55
CA TYR A 35 -11.91 9.78 5.65
C TYR A 35 -11.39 9.66 7.10
N PRO A 36 -11.97 10.36 8.10
CA PRO A 36 -11.53 10.22 9.50
C PRO A 36 -11.65 8.78 10.02
N ASP A 37 -12.74 8.10 9.71
CA ASP A 37 -13.01 6.75 10.21
C ASP A 37 -12.21 5.69 9.46
N ARG A 38 -12.00 5.87 8.16
CA ARG A 38 -11.06 5.04 7.36
C ARG A 38 -9.62 5.22 7.86
N SER A 39 -9.20 6.45 8.13
CA SER A 39 -7.88 6.75 8.70
C SER A 39 -7.68 6.09 10.07
N ARG A 40 -8.69 6.15 10.95
CA ARG A 40 -8.67 5.48 12.25
C ARG A 40 -8.58 3.97 12.11
N SER A 41 -9.36 3.40 11.18
CA SER A 41 -9.39 1.95 10.93
C SER A 41 -8.06 1.45 10.37
N TYR A 42 -7.49 2.14 9.37
CA TYR A 42 -6.16 1.86 8.83
C TYR A 42 -5.10 1.93 9.93
N LYS A 43 -5.10 3.00 10.74
CA LYS A 43 -4.16 3.16 11.87
C LYS A 43 -4.29 2.02 12.88
N LYS A 44 -5.51 1.58 13.19
CA LYS A 44 -5.75 0.45 14.10
C LYS A 44 -5.17 -0.84 13.53
N ARG A 45 -5.35 -1.11 12.24
CA ARG A 45 -4.80 -2.29 11.55
C ARG A 45 -3.28 -2.23 11.43
N ALA A 46 -2.72 -1.08 11.05
CA ALA A 46 -1.28 -0.86 11.00
C ALA A 46 -0.61 -1.12 12.36
N ARG A 47 -1.24 -0.64 13.46
CA ARG A 47 -0.76 -0.93 14.82
C ARG A 47 -0.77 -2.41 15.19
N ARG A 48 -1.66 -3.24 14.62
CA ARG A 48 -1.64 -4.69 14.84
C ARG A 48 -0.41 -5.31 14.19
N ILE A 49 -0.08 -4.88 12.98
CA ILE A 49 1.11 -5.34 12.23
C ILE A 49 2.40 -4.94 12.96
N GLN A 50 2.49 -3.69 13.41
CA GLN A 50 3.68 -3.17 14.10
C GLN A 50 3.96 -3.85 15.44
N LYS A 51 2.96 -4.52 16.03
CA LYS A 51 3.10 -5.28 17.27
C LYS A 51 3.52 -6.73 17.08
N LEU A 52 3.58 -7.21 15.83
CA LEU A 52 4.00 -8.57 15.55
C LEU A 52 5.47 -8.77 15.95
N THR A 53 5.69 -9.83 16.71
CA THR A 53 7.03 -10.33 17.03
C THR A 53 7.62 -11.09 15.84
N GLU A 54 8.94 -11.27 15.81
CA GLU A 54 9.60 -12.08 14.77
C GLU A 54 9.05 -13.51 14.72
N ALA A 55 8.76 -14.11 15.88
CA ALA A 55 8.18 -15.46 15.95
C ALA A 55 6.79 -15.53 15.29
N GLU A 56 5.94 -14.53 15.51
CA GLU A 56 4.64 -14.44 14.84
C GLU A 56 4.80 -14.22 13.34
N ILE A 57 5.72 -13.36 12.92
CA ILE A 57 6.02 -13.13 11.50
C ILE A 57 6.52 -14.41 10.84
N THR A 58 7.43 -15.16 11.48
CA THR A 58 7.91 -16.45 10.95
C THR A 58 6.77 -17.44 10.79
N ARG A 59 5.88 -17.57 11.77
CA ARG A 59 4.71 -18.45 11.68
C ARG A 59 3.81 -18.04 10.51
N LEU A 60 3.40 -16.78 10.45
CA LEU A 60 2.55 -16.23 9.40
C LEU A 60 3.19 -16.40 8.02
N PHE A 61 4.49 -16.16 7.92
CA PHE A 61 5.27 -16.36 6.69
C PHE A 61 5.23 -17.82 6.25
N ASN A 62 5.52 -18.76 7.15
CA ASN A 62 5.54 -20.19 6.86
C ASN A 62 4.17 -20.67 6.34
N ASP A 63 3.07 -20.15 6.89
CA ASP A 63 1.72 -20.45 6.41
C ASP A 63 1.47 -19.95 4.97
N LYS A 64 2.24 -18.95 4.50
CA LYS A 64 2.15 -18.40 3.13
C LYS A 64 3.18 -18.95 2.17
N VAL A 65 4.22 -19.65 2.62
CA VAL A 65 5.32 -20.16 1.77
C VAL A 65 4.79 -20.93 0.57
N ASN A 66 3.84 -21.85 0.77
CA ASN A 66 3.28 -22.64 -0.32
C ASN A 66 2.54 -21.79 -1.35
N SER A 67 1.79 -20.77 -0.90
CA SER A 67 1.12 -19.84 -1.80
C SER A 67 2.12 -18.99 -2.59
N LEU A 68 3.19 -18.52 -1.95
CA LEU A 68 4.26 -17.75 -2.59
C LEU A 68 5.01 -18.61 -3.62
N ARG A 69 5.27 -19.89 -3.29
CA ARG A 69 5.86 -20.86 -4.22
C ARG A 69 4.96 -21.14 -5.42
N ASN A 70 3.65 -21.18 -5.24
CA ASN A 70 2.72 -21.30 -6.36
C ASN A 70 2.77 -20.06 -7.29
N ILE A 71 3.05 -18.86 -6.77
CA ILE A 71 3.30 -17.67 -7.60
C ILE A 71 4.60 -17.84 -8.39
N THR A 72 5.70 -18.27 -7.76
CA THR A 72 6.98 -18.47 -8.47
C THR A 72 6.87 -19.48 -9.60
N GLN A 73 6.04 -20.51 -9.42
CA GLN A 73 5.75 -21.54 -10.43
C GLN A 73 4.69 -21.11 -11.46
N GLY A 74 4.10 -19.92 -11.32
CA GLY A 74 3.03 -19.42 -12.19
C GLY A 74 1.71 -20.19 -12.10
N ARG A 75 1.50 -20.93 -10.99
CA ARG A 75 0.24 -21.64 -10.69
C ARG A 75 -0.84 -20.72 -10.11
N ILE A 76 -0.41 -19.65 -9.43
CA ILE A 76 -1.28 -18.56 -8.99
C ILE A 76 -0.84 -17.31 -9.73
N THR A 77 -1.78 -16.66 -10.42
CA THR A 77 -1.56 -15.38 -11.08
C THR A 77 -1.86 -14.25 -10.11
N CYS A 78 -0.94 -13.29 -10.01
CA CYS A 78 -1.18 -12.00 -9.39
C CYS A 78 -0.67 -10.90 -10.34
N GLN A 79 -1.20 -9.69 -10.20
CA GLN A 79 -0.86 -8.56 -11.08
C GLN A 79 0.66 -8.36 -11.19
N ARG A 80 1.38 -8.42 -10.05
CA ARG A 80 2.85 -8.27 -10.03
C ARG A 80 3.56 -9.36 -10.81
N PHE A 81 3.14 -10.61 -10.69
CA PHE A 81 3.72 -11.73 -11.42
C PHE A 81 3.44 -11.63 -12.93
N ASP A 82 2.26 -11.17 -13.31
CA ASP A 82 1.89 -10.98 -14.72
C ASP A 82 2.73 -9.88 -15.38
N LEU A 83 2.90 -8.74 -14.71
CA LEU A 83 3.79 -7.67 -15.15
C LEU A 83 5.24 -8.13 -15.20
N TRP A 84 5.68 -8.89 -14.19
CA TRP A 84 7.01 -9.50 -14.20
C TRP A 84 7.21 -10.38 -15.43
N ARG A 85 6.28 -11.28 -15.76
CA ARG A 85 6.38 -12.12 -16.96
C ARG A 85 6.37 -11.29 -18.25
N ALA A 86 5.49 -10.29 -18.33
CA ALA A 86 5.35 -9.43 -19.50
C ALA A 86 6.60 -8.58 -19.79
N ARG A 87 7.49 -8.37 -18.82
CA ARG A 87 8.76 -7.62 -19.03
C ARG A 87 9.69 -8.21 -20.11
N ARG A 88 9.46 -9.46 -20.53
CA ARG A 88 10.23 -10.12 -21.60
C ARG A 88 9.69 -9.83 -23.01
N LEU A 89 8.54 -9.15 -23.12
CA LEU A 89 7.91 -8.78 -24.38
C LEU A 89 8.53 -7.48 -24.93
N PRO A 90 8.27 -7.12 -26.20
CA PRO A 90 8.80 -5.89 -26.82
C PRO A 90 8.48 -4.59 -26.06
N ASP A 91 7.39 -4.57 -25.27
CA ASP A 91 6.99 -3.44 -24.41
C ASP A 91 7.54 -3.55 -22.97
N GLY A 92 8.49 -4.45 -22.73
CA GLY A 92 8.88 -4.89 -21.39
C GLY A 92 9.39 -3.80 -20.45
N TYR A 93 9.96 -2.71 -20.98
CA TYR A 93 10.36 -1.55 -20.19
C TYR A 93 9.15 -0.89 -19.50
N SER A 94 8.04 -0.72 -20.22
CA SER A 94 6.81 -0.15 -19.67
C SER A 94 6.24 -1.04 -18.56
N LYS A 95 6.28 -2.36 -18.75
CA LYS A 95 5.80 -3.34 -17.76
C LYS A 95 6.64 -3.36 -16.49
N MET A 96 7.96 -3.21 -16.62
CA MET A 96 8.83 -3.08 -15.45
C MET A 96 8.57 -1.76 -14.70
N GLN A 97 8.30 -0.67 -15.43
CA GLN A 97 7.94 0.60 -14.81
C GLN A 97 6.60 0.53 -14.08
N GLU A 98 5.59 -0.10 -14.68
CA GLU A 98 4.29 -0.37 -14.04
C GLU A 98 4.48 -1.20 -12.77
N LEU A 99 5.30 -2.26 -12.83
CA LEU A 99 5.60 -3.11 -11.68
C LEU A 99 6.22 -2.31 -10.52
N ARG A 100 7.17 -1.42 -10.81
CA ARG A 100 7.79 -0.52 -9.82
C ARG A 100 6.80 0.47 -9.22
N ASN A 101 5.77 0.86 -9.97
CA ASN A 101 4.77 1.82 -9.55
C ASN A 101 3.65 1.20 -8.70
N ILE A 102 3.39 -0.11 -8.80
CA ILE A 102 2.36 -0.80 -7.99
C ILE A 102 2.86 -1.31 -6.63
N ASN A 103 3.76 -0.53 -6.02
CA ASN A 103 4.22 -0.78 -4.67
C ASN A 103 3.10 -0.60 -3.65
N VAL A 104 3.23 -1.31 -2.54
CA VAL A 104 2.31 -1.21 -1.41
C VAL A 104 2.92 -0.33 -0.32
N VAL A 105 2.11 0.53 0.29
CA VAL A 105 2.43 1.20 1.55
C VAL A 105 2.48 0.14 2.63
N THR A 106 3.65 0.01 3.26
CA THR A 106 3.88 -1.03 4.25
C THR A 106 3.56 -0.48 5.66
N PRO A 107 2.61 -1.07 6.40
CA PRO A 107 2.45 -0.78 7.82
C PRO A 107 3.53 -1.44 8.68
N PHE A 108 4.33 -2.32 8.09
CA PHE A 108 5.47 -2.99 8.70
C PHE A 108 6.58 -1.99 9.00
N THR A 109 7.30 -2.20 10.10
CA THR A 109 8.52 -1.45 10.35
C THR A 109 9.61 -1.88 9.38
N GLU A 110 10.64 -1.05 9.20
CA GLU A 110 11.81 -1.38 8.38
C GLU A 110 12.45 -2.71 8.82
N THR A 111 12.60 -2.91 10.13
CA THR A 111 13.13 -4.15 10.71
C THR A 111 12.29 -5.37 10.33
N GLN A 112 10.96 -5.28 10.43
CA GLN A 112 10.06 -6.37 10.04
C GLN A 112 10.13 -6.66 8.53
N GLY A 113 10.23 -5.60 7.71
CA GLY A 113 10.40 -5.73 6.25
C GLY A 113 11.70 -6.45 5.90
N ASN A 114 12.82 -6.04 6.48
CA ASN A 114 14.13 -6.67 6.27
C ASN A 114 14.15 -8.13 6.74
N PHE A 115 13.50 -8.43 7.85
CA PHE A 115 13.35 -9.80 8.33
C PHE A 115 12.55 -10.68 7.35
N ILE A 116 11.45 -10.19 6.81
CA ILE A 116 10.65 -10.91 5.80
C ILE A 116 11.47 -11.12 4.51
N ILE A 117 12.24 -10.13 4.07
CA ILE A 117 13.17 -10.29 2.94
C ILE A 117 14.16 -11.42 3.22
N THR A 118 14.73 -11.47 4.42
CA THR A 118 15.68 -12.54 4.81
C THR A 118 15.03 -13.92 4.76
N LEU A 119 13.77 -14.04 5.21
CA LEU A 119 13.00 -15.30 5.12
C LEU A 119 12.74 -15.70 3.65
N LEU A 120 12.37 -14.74 2.80
CA LEU A 120 12.20 -14.96 1.37
C LEU A 120 13.49 -15.39 0.68
N GLU A 121 14.61 -14.76 1.02
CA GLU A 121 15.91 -15.13 0.46
C GLU A 121 16.29 -16.56 0.83
N ARG A 122 16.15 -16.92 2.11
CA ARG A 122 16.41 -18.28 2.61
C ARG A 122 15.55 -19.33 1.88
N GLU A 123 14.30 -19.01 1.60
CA GLU A 123 13.34 -19.94 1.01
C GLU A 123 13.47 -20.06 -0.53
N PHE A 124 13.81 -18.97 -1.24
CA PHE A 124 13.67 -18.90 -2.70
C PHE A 124 14.98 -18.64 -3.47
N VAL A 125 16.09 -18.25 -2.83
CA VAL A 125 17.35 -17.89 -3.54
C VAL A 125 18.26 -19.09 -3.79
N THR A 126 18.10 -20.19 -3.05
CA THR A 126 19.05 -21.31 -2.98
C THR A 126 19.34 -22.07 -4.30
N HIS A 127 18.69 -21.73 -5.42
CA HIS A 127 18.82 -22.48 -6.69
C HIS A 127 18.89 -21.65 -7.99
N VAL A 128 19.29 -20.36 -7.98
CA VAL A 128 19.19 -19.51 -9.18
C VAL A 128 20.53 -18.95 -9.67
N THR A 129 20.77 -19.00 -10.99
CA THR A 129 22.00 -18.61 -11.68
C THR A 129 22.17 -17.11 -11.96
N ASN A 130 21.12 -16.29 -11.77
CA ASN A 130 21.15 -14.84 -12.01
C ASN A 130 20.64 -14.05 -10.80
N SER A 131 21.57 -13.62 -9.93
CA SER A 131 21.28 -12.94 -8.67
C SER A 131 20.50 -11.62 -8.84
N LEU A 132 20.76 -10.85 -9.90
CA LEU A 132 20.07 -9.58 -10.14
C LEU A 132 18.58 -9.77 -10.46
N GLN A 133 18.26 -10.74 -11.32
CA GLN A 133 16.87 -11.04 -11.65
C GLN A 133 16.11 -11.62 -10.46
N VAL A 134 16.80 -12.33 -9.57
CA VAL A 134 16.22 -12.87 -8.33
C VAL A 134 15.93 -11.75 -7.35
N GLY A 135 16.88 -10.83 -7.14
CA GLY A 135 16.70 -9.68 -6.27
C GLY A 135 15.52 -8.82 -6.71
N GLU A 136 15.41 -8.52 -8.01
CA GLU A 136 14.25 -7.78 -8.52
C GLU A 136 12.93 -8.54 -8.34
N PHE A 137 12.92 -9.87 -8.57
CA PHE A 137 11.71 -10.67 -8.36
C PHE A 137 11.26 -10.69 -6.90
N LEU A 138 12.22 -10.83 -5.98
CA LEU A 138 11.95 -10.80 -4.55
C LEU A 138 11.37 -9.45 -4.15
N ASN A 139 12.01 -8.35 -4.54
CA ASN A 139 11.61 -7.01 -4.13
C ASN A 139 10.30 -6.54 -4.74
N TYR A 140 10.04 -6.84 -6.02
CA TYR A 140 8.89 -6.30 -6.74
C TYR A 140 7.71 -7.26 -6.85
N VAL A 141 7.91 -8.56 -6.57
CA VAL A 141 6.84 -9.56 -6.61
C VAL A 141 6.65 -10.19 -5.25
N LEU A 142 7.62 -10.99 -4.79
CA LEU A 142 7.38 -11.86 -3.62
C LEU A 142 7.22 -11.10 -2.30
N LEU A 143 8.01 -10.04 -2.09
CA LEU A 143 7.92 -9.24 -0.88
C LEU A 143 6.56 -8.55 -0.77
N PRO A 144 6.09 -7.74 -1.75
CA PRO A 144 4.75 -7.18 -1.71
C PRO A 144 3.66 -8.24 -1.50
N GLU A 145 3.73 -9.38 -2.19
CA GLU A 145 2.76 -10.48 -2.04
C GLU A 145 2.76 -11.08 -0.63
N ALA A 146 3.94 -11.27 -0.03
CA ALA A 146 4.05 -11.75 1.34
C ALA A 146 3.44 -10.75 2.33
N LEU A 147 3.75 -9.45 2.18
CA LEU A 147 3.27 -8.40 3.06
C LEU A 147 1.75 -8.25 2.99
N ILE A 148 1.15 -8.29 1.79
CA ILE A 148 -0.30 -8.23 1.61
C ILE A 148 -0.97 -9.43 2.29
N ARG A 149 -0.45 -10.64 2.09
CA ARG A 149 -1.05 -11.86 2.65
C ARG A 149 -0.96 -11.91 4.17
N ILE A 150 0.17 -11.48 4.75
CA ILE A 150 0.34 -11.35 6.20
C ILE A 150 -0.62 -10.27 6.74
N TYR A 151 -0.71 -9.13 6.05
CA TYR A 151 -1.63 -8.06 6.44
C TYR A 151 -3.09 -8.51 6.43
N ALA A 152 -3.49 -9.20 5.37
CA ALA A 152 -4.84 -9.74 5.20
C ALA A 152 -5.21 -10.68 6.34
N GLU A 153 -4.32 -11.61 6.69
CA GLU A 153 -4.55 -12.58 7.76
C GLU A 153 -4.66 -11.91 9.13
N VAL A 154 -3.69 -11.06 9.49
CA VAL A 154 -3.66 -10.39 10.81
C VAL A 154 -4.88 -9.49 11.02
N ASN A 155 -5.43 -8.95 9.94
CA ASN A 155 -6.57 -8.04 10.00
C ASN A 155 -7.91 -8.68 9.64
N GLY A 156 -7.94 -9.97 9.27
CA GLY A 156 -9.17 -10.67 8.87
C GLY A 156 -9.82 -10.06 7.63
N ARG A 157 -9.01 -9.71 6.63
CA ARG A 157 -9.46 -9.08 5.36
C ARG A 157 -9.22 -10.03 4.20
N SER A 158 -9.97 -9.83 3.12
CA SER A 158 -9.64 -10.49 1.85
C SER A 158 -8.30 -9.98 1.30
N TYR A 159 -7.71 -10.74 0.39
CA TYR A 159 -6.48 -10.33 -0.28
C TYR A 159 -6.67 -9.01 -1.03
N GLU A 160 -7.78 -8.86 -1.75
CA GLU A 160 -8.09 -7.69 -2.58
C GLU A 160 -8.27 -6.43 -1.72
N GLN A 161 -8.98 -6.57 -0.60
CA GLN A 161 -9.17 -5.47 0.36
C GLN A 161 -7.85 -5.06 1.00
N ALA A 162 -7.01 -6.03 1.38
CA ALA A 162 -5.69 -5.77 1.94
C ALA A 162 -4.77 -5.08 0.94
N GLU A 163 -4.73 -5.57 -0.31
CA GLU A 163 -3.93 -4.97 -1.38
C GLU A 163 -4.38 -3.54 -1.66
N HIS A 164 -5.69 -3.31 -1.82
CA HIS A 164 -6.23 -1.98 -2.05
C HIS A 164 -5.86 -1.02 -0.92
N GLU A 165 -6.07 -1.45 0.32
CA GLU A 165 -5.78 -0.66 1.52
C GLU A 165 -4.29 -0.38 1.64
N MET A 166 -3.42 -1.35 1.37
CA MET A 166 -1.98 -1.14 1.40
C MET A 166 -1.50 -0.28 0.23
N ARG A 167 -2.12 -0.31 -0.95
CA ARG A 167 -1.73 0.57 -2.06
C ARG A 167 -2.11 2.03 -1.80
N ASN A 168 -3.28 2.25 -1.21
CA ASN A 168 -3.85 3.60 -1.07
C ASN A 168 -3.73 4.16 0.35
N GLY A 169 -3.37 3.35 1.33
CA GLY A 169 -3.35 3.76 2.74
C GLY A 169 -4.73 4.20 3.23
N ALA A 170 -4.76 5.26 4.05
CA ALA A 170 -6.00 5.80 4.61
C ALA A 170 -6.95 6.43 3.59
N THR A 171 -6.51 6.67 2.35
CA THR A 171 -7.33 7.28 1.29
C THR A 171 -8.04 6.26 0.41
N GLY A 172 -7.83 4.96 0.64
CA GLY A 172 -8.49 3.90 -0.14
C GLY A 172 -10.02 4.01 -0.09
N ILE A 173 -10.65 4.08 -1.27
CA ILE A 173 -12.10 3.96 -1.40
C ILE A 173 -12.43 2.47 -1.41
N GLU A 174 -13.15 1.98 -0.40
CA GLU A 174 -13.59 0.58 -0.39
C GLU A 174 -14.41 0.32 -1.67
N LEU A 175 -13.98 -0.68 -2.44
CA LEU A 175 -14.75 -1.19 -3.57
C LEU A 175 -15.87 -2.05 -2.95
N GLU A 176 -17.11 -1.59 -3.07
CA GLU A 176 -18.32 -2.33 -2.72
C GLU A 176 -18.49 -3.61 -3.56
#